data_AF-A0AAV0LNX3-F1
#
_entry.id   AF-A0AAV0LNX3-F1
#
_cell.length_a   1.000
_cell.length_b   1.000
_cell.length_c   1.000
_cell.angle_alpha   90.00
_cell.angle_beta   90.00
_cell.angle_gamma   90.00
#
_symmetry.space_group_name_H-M   'P 1'
#
loop_
_entity.id
_entity.type
_entity.pdbx_description
1 polymer ?
#
loop_
_entity_poly.entity_id
_entity_poly.type
_entity_poly.pdbx_seq_one_letter_code
_entity_poly.pdbx_strand_id
1 'polypeptide(L)'
;MVFDSQSQSDCSSNPILWNSILRANVSGEWYENALNLYARMRKFGNLGDGFTIPLVIRACRNLGCRSSKSSRLCQIVHSHAIEAGFRTHLHVSNELIGMYAKLGRMVDARKVFERMRVRTTLSWNMMVSGYSFNCDAVAALDIFRRMETEVFSQMERPDIVSWSAVISGFATNQREEEALNLFRRMHSAANVTANAVMICSVLSACAELSALNLGKEIHGYMIRTFLSNELLVSNSLVDMYMKCGNLKEGHLVFERTEGKDVISWNSIIKGFGMYGLGIKALQMFDRMITSGHQPDGITFVAILSACSHAGLVDQGRLLFNNMVSKYGIEPGMEHYACTVDLLGRSGFLEEASEVVKKMPMEPNDCVLGALLNSCKMHTNTTFAENVVSRMSSLVSERPWSCTLMMNIYAGSGKWEDSAKERASARSKGLKKAAGRSWIEVKKKFHKFVAGDCLEEKNSGEIFRVLGGLTNQMEDISDDYVIFLKLMMLD
;
A
#
# COMPACT_ATOMS: atom_id res chain seq x y z
N MET A 1 -30.66 15.76 28.88
CA MET A 1 -31.84 16.25 29.62
C MET A 1 -32.85 16.92 28.66
N VAL A 2 -33.41 16.20 27.68
CA VAL A 2 -34.46 16.75 26.77
C VAL A 2 -35.75 15.93 26.84
N PHE A 3 -35.76 14.84 27.59
CA PHE A 3 -36.92 13.96 27.71
C PHE A 3 -37.14 13.56 29.17
N ASP A 4 -37.53 14.54 29.99
CA ASP A 4 -38.16 14.30 31.29
C ASP A 4 -39.69 14.45 31.17
N SER A 5 -40.38 13.83 32.12
CA SER A 5 -41.61 13.03 31.98
C SER A 5 -42.94 13.77 31.76
N GLN A 6 -42.95 15.08 31.47
CA GLN A 6 -44.20 15.87 31.42
C GLN A 6 -44.51 16.56 30.08
N SER A 7 -43.66 16.44 29.04
CA SER A 7 -43.90 16.98 27.69
C SER A 7 -44.06 15.90 26.60
N GLN A 8 -44.56 14.71 26.98
CA GLN A 8 -44.44 13.48 26.20
C GLN A 8 -45.39 13.34 24.98
N SER A 9 -46.49 14.11 24.90
CA SER A 9 -47.44 13.96 23.78
C SER A 9 -47.01 14.68 22.50
N ASP A 10 -46.43 15.88 22.59
CA ASP A 10 -46.13 16.71 21.41
C ASP A 10 -44.69 16.55 20.88
N CYS A 11 -43.74 16.18 21.75
CA CYS A 11 -42.34 15.95 21.35
C CYS A 11 -42.06 14.55 20.81
N SER A 12 -42.92 13.55 21.08
CA SER A 12 -42.71 12.17 20.66
C SER A 12 -42.95 11.97 19.15
N SER A 13 -43.79 12.81 18.55
CA SER A 13 -44.13 12.76 17.11
C SER A 13 -43.17 13.55 16.21
N ASN A 14 -42.47 14.58 16.71
CA ASN A 14 -41.74 15.53 15.88
C ASN A 14 -40.42 14.96 15.29
N PRO A 15 -40.34 14.62 13.99
CA PRO A 15 -39.15 14.02 13.37
C PRO A 15 -37.96 14.99 13.31
N ILE A 16 -38.21 16.30 13.28
CA ILE A 16 -37.18 17.35 13.16
C ILE A 16 -36.30 17.40 14.42
N LEU A 17 -36.91 17.24 15.60
CA LEU A 17 -36.18 17.24 16.87
C LEU A 17 -35.27 16.01 16.97
N TRP A 18 -35.80 14.82 16.64
CA TRP A 18 -35.01 13.59 16.59
C TRP A 18 -33.84 13.70 15.61
N ASN A 19 -34.08 14.22 14.40
CA ASN A 19 -33.05 14.43 13.38
C ASN A 19 -31.94 15.39 13.84
N SER A 20 -32.30 16.44 14.58
CA SER A 20 -31.34 17.42 15.11
C SER A 20 -30.42 16.80 16.15
N ILE A 21 -30.98 16.03 17.09
CA ILE A 21 -30.22 15.35 18.14
C ILE A 21 -29.37 14.21 17.55
N LEU A 22 -29.91 13.44 16.60
CA LEU A 22 -29.16 12.41 15.88
C LEU A 22 -27.98 13.02 15.13
N ARG A 23 -28.18 14.13 14.43
CA ARG A 23 -27.12 14.83 13.71
C ARG A 23 -26.01 15.30 14.66
N ALA A 24 -26.38 15.89 15.80
CA ALA A 24 -25.40 16.32 16.81
C ALA A 24 -24.57 15.15 17.35
N ASN A 25 -25.18 13.99 17.63
CA ASN A 25 -24.45 12.81 18.09
C ASN A 25 -23.51 12.25 17.00
N VAL A 26 -23.96 12.20 15.74
CA VAL A 26 -23.11 11.73 14.63
C VAL A 26 -21.94 12.68 14.38
N SER A 27 -22.16 13.99 14.44
CA SER A 27 -21.11 15.00 14.28
C SER A 27 -20.13 15.02 15.46
N GLY A 28 -20.59 14.70 16.66
CA GLY A 28 -19.73 14.56 17.86
C GLY A 28 -19.07 13.18 18.00
N GLU A 29 -19.14 12.33 16.97
CA GLU A 29 -18.61 10.96 16.98
C GLU A 29 -19.18 10.02 18.06
N TRP A 30 -20.31 10.38 18.67
CA TRP A 30 -21.03 9.56 19.65
C TRP A 30 -21.99 8.60 18.98
N TYR A 31 -21.42 7.73 18.14
CA TYR A 31 -22.18 6.84 17.27
C TYR A 31 -23.06 5.84 18.05
N GLU A 32 -22.59 5.31 19.19
CA GLU A 32 -23.40 4.39 20.03
C GLU A 32 -24.64 5.09 20.57
N ASN A 33 -24.47 6.33 21.03
CA ASN A 33 -25.56 7.16 21.50
C ASN A 33 -26.56 7.46 20.37
N ALA A 34 -26.07 7.74 19.16
CA ALA A 34 -26.95 7.93 18.00
C ALA A 34 -27.81 6.69 17.70
N LEU A 35 -27.24 5.48 17.78
CA LEU A 35 -27.99 4.24 17.55
C LEU A 35 -28.97 3.92 18.68
N ASN A 36 -28.58 4.15 19.93
CA ASN A 36 -29.47 4.01 21.08
C ASN A 36 -30.65 5.00 21.00
N LEU A 37 -30.38 6.23 20.57
CA LEU A 37 -31.39 7.26 20.35
C LEU A 37 -32.37 6.84 19.24
N TYR A 38 -31.88 6.29 18.14
CA TYR A 38 -32.71 5.75 17.07
C TYR A 38 -33.56 4.56 17.54
N ALA A 39 -33.00 3.64 18.33
CA ALA A 39 -33.77 2.55 18.92
C ALA A 39 -34.89 3.06 19.83
N ARG A 40 -34.64 4.11 20.61
CA ARG A 40 -35.65 4.78 21.45
C ARG A 40 -36.72 5.47 20.61
N MET A 41 -36.34 6.20 19.58
CA MET A 41 -37.25 6.85 18.63
C MET A 41 -38.24 5.85 18.01
N ARG A 42 -37.75 4.66 17.61
CA ARG A 42 -38.61 3.59 17.09
C ARG A 42 -39.57 3.00 18.12
N LYS A 43 -39.17 2.90 19.39
CA LYS A 43 -40.08 2.46 20.47
C LYS A 43 -41.25 3.42 20.68
N PHE A 44 -41.09 4.70 20.36
CA PHE A 44 -42.16 5.70 20.36
C PHE A 44 -43.01 5.69 19.08
N GLY A 45 -42.83 4.72 18.19
CA GLY A 45 -43.61 4.58 16.95
C GLY A 45 -43.13 5.44 15.79
N ASN A 46 -42.04 6.19 15.94
CA ASN A 46 -41.47 7.00 14.86
C ASN A 46 -40.46 6.17 14.04
N LEU A 47 -40.83 5.86 12.80
CA LEU A 47 -40.01 5.07 11.86
C LEU A 47 -38.85 5.86 11.23
N GLY A 48 -38.86 7.19 11.41
CA GLY A 48 -37.91 8.11 10.79
C GLY A 48 -38.25 8.46 9.35
N ASP A 49 -37.66 9.56 8.91
CA ASP A 49 -37.84 10.10 7.57
C ASP A 49 -36.58 9.89 6.70
N GLY A 50 -36.62 10.42 5.48
CA GLY A 50 -35.50 10.35 4.54
C GLY A 50 -34.23 11.07 5.01
N PHE A 51 -34.27 11.81 6.12
CA PHE A 51 -33.12 12.45 6.77
C PHE A 51 -32.65 11.69 8.00
N THR A 52 -33.54 10.98 8.70
CA THR A 52 -33.19 10.12 9.85
C THR A 52 -32.32 8.94 9.41
N ILE A 53 -32.78 8.18 8.42
CA ILE A 53 -32.17 6.90 8.01
C ILE A 53 -30.70 7.08 7.56
N PRO A 54 -30.32 8.08 6.74
CA PRO A 54 -28.93 8.40 6.43
C PRO A 54 -28.03 8.60 7.65
N LEU A 55 -28.51 9.32 8.68
CA LEU A 55 -27.72 9.59 9.90
C LEU A 55 -27.45 8.30 10.68
N VAL A 56 -28.45 7.43 10.77
CA VAL A 56 -28.34 6.12 11.43
C VAL A 56 -27.37 5.21 10.66
N ILE A 57 -27.47 5.16 9.34
CA ILE A 57 -26.53 4.41 8.49
C ILE A 57 -25.10 4.92 8.70
N ARG A 58 -24.90 6.24 8.77
CA ARG A 58 -23.59 6.85 9.01
C ARG A 58 -23.02 6.48 10.39
N ALA A 59 -23.86 6.50 11.43
CA ALA A 59 -23.48 6.04 12.77
C ALA A 59 -23.07 4.56 12.75
N CYS A 60 -23.88 3.68 12.12
CA CYS A 60 -23.54 2.26 11.97
C CYS A 60 -22.23 2.05 11.22
N ARG A 61 -22.03 2.77 10.11
CA ARG A 61 -20.82 2.72 9.29
C ARG A 61 -19.56 3.10 10.08
N ASN A 62 -19.65 4.05 11.01
CA ASN A 62 -18.50 4.50 11.78
C ASN A 62 -18.26 3.70 13.07
N LEU A 63 -19.28 3.04 13.61
CA LEU A 63 -19.15 2.08 14.72
C LEU A 63 -18.45 0.77 14.35
N GLY A 64 -18.57 0.35 13.09
CA GLY A 64 -18.21 -1.01 12.68
C GLY A 64 -16.94 -1.11 11.85
N CYS A 65 -15.82 -1.47 12.49
CA CYS A 65 -14.68 -2.14 11.82
C CYS A 65 -14.09 -3.34 12.60
N ARG A 66 -14.61 -3.77 13.77
CA ARG A 66 -13.92 -4.79 14.59
C ARG A 66 -14.77 -5.92 15.21
N SER A 67 -16.06 -6.08 14.87
CA SER A 67 -16.85 -7.22 15.39
C SER A 67 -17.97 -7.71 14.48
N SER A 68 -18.29 -9.01 14.55
CA SER A 68 -19.43 -9.65 13.87
C SER A 68 -20.78 -9.00 14.20
N LYS A 69 -20.91 -8.45 15.41
CA LYS A 69 -22.09 -7.71 15.89
C LYS A 69 -22.38 -6.46 15.03
N SER A 70 -21.34 -5.78 14.55
CA SER A 70 -21.47 -4.56 13.75
C SER A 70 -22.06 -4.84 12.36
N SER A 71 -21.71 -5.99 11.75
CA SER A 71 -22.24 -6.42 10.46
C SER A 71 -23.75 -6.73 10.52
N ARG A 72 -24.19 -7.39 11.61
CA ARG A 72 -25.62 -7.69 11.85
C ARG A 72 -26.45 -6.41 12.03
N LEU A 73 -25.89 -5.42 12.74
CA LEU A 73 -26.55 -4.14 12.94
C LEU A 73 -26.78 -3.38 11.62
N CYS A 74 -25.79 -3.39 10.72
CA CYS A 74 -25.91 -2.77 9.40
C CYS A 74 -27.00 -3.41 8.53
N GLN A 75 -27.17 -4.74 8.62
CA GLN A 75 -28.27 -5.44 7.93
C GLN A 75 -29.64 -5.07 8.52
N ILE A 76 -29.73 -4.95 9.86
CA ILE A 76 -30.96 -4.52 10.54
C ILE A 76 -31.36 -3.11 10.09
N VAL A 77 -30.42 -2.17 10.04
CA VAL A 77 -30.70 -0.80 9.58
C VAL A 77 -31.14 -0.77 8.11
N HIS A 78 -30.56 -1.60 7.25
CA HIS A 78 -31.04 -1.75 5.87
C HIS A 78 -32.47 -2.32 5.82
N SER A 79 -32.81 -3.34 6.64
CA SER A 79 -34.20 -3.84 6.72
C SER A 79 -35.17 -2.73 7.12
N HIS A 80 -34.83 -1.95 8.14
CA HIS A 80 -35.66 -0.82 8.57
C HIS A 80 -35.82 0.24 7.47
N ALA A 81 -34.77 0.53 6.70
CA ALA A 81 -34.87 1.45 5.56
C ALA A 81 -35.87 0.94 4.50
N ILE A 82 -35.91 -0.37 4.26
CA ILE A 82 -36.88 -0.99 3.34
C ILE A 82 -38.29 -0.93 3.92
N GLU A 83 -38.46 -1.31 5.20
CA GLU A 83 -39.76 -1.28 5.91
C GLU A 83 -40.36 0.13 5.96
N ALA A 84 -39.53 1.16 6.11
CA ALA A 84 -39.94 2.56 6.12
C ALA A 84 -40.18 3.14 4.71
N GLY A 85 -40.13 2.31 3.66
CA GLY A 85 -40.44 2.72 2.28
C GLY A 85 -39.31 3.39 1.51
N PHE A 86 -38.09 3.46 2.06
CA PHE A 86 -36.94 4.13 1.43
C PHE A 86 -36.16 3.23 0.45
N ARG A 87 -36.75 2.13 -0.02
CA ARG A 87 -36.10 1.16 -0.92
C ARG A 87 -35.53 1.79 -2.20
N THR A 88 -36.18 2.81 -2.73
CA THR A 88 -35.75 3.52 -3.96
C THR A 88 -35.30 4.96 -3.70
N HIS A 89 -35.14 5.35 -2.44
CA HIS A 89 -34.78 6.71 -2.08
C HIS A 89 -33.28 6.96 -2.29
N LEU A 90 -32.95 7.82 -3.25
CA LEU A 90 -31.59 8.05 -3.74
C LEU A 90 -30.54 8.29 -2.63
N HIS A 91 -30.83 9.19 -1.68
CA HIS A 91 -29.90 9.50 -0.58
C HIS A 91 -29.67 8.31 0.35
N VAL A 92 -30.72 7.52 0.63
CA VAL A 92 -30.62 6.35 1.50
C VAL A 92 -29.85 5.24 0.80
N SER A 93 -30.11 5.01 -0.49
CA SER A 93 -29.36 4.04 -1.31
C SER A 93 -27.87 4.39 -1.39
N ASN A 94 -27.52 5.66 -1.59
CA ASN A 94 -26.11 6.10 -1.59
C ASN A 94 -25.44 5.82 -0.24
N GLU A 95 -26.05 6.19 0.88
CA GLU A 95 -25.47 5.90 2.21
C GLU A 95 -25.35 4.39 2.49
N LEU A 96 -26.30 3.57 2.03
CA LEU A 96 -26.22 2.11 2.13
C LEU A 96 -25.05 1.54 1.31
N ILE A 97 -24.81 2.04 0.10
CA ILE A 97 -23.66 1.66 -0.72
C ILE A 97 -22.37 1.98 0.03
N GLY A 98 -22.23 3.22 0.52
CA GLY A 98 -21.04 3.64 1.27
C GLY A 98 -20.82 2.85 2.57
N MET A 99 -21.90 2.47 3.27
CA MET A 99 -21.83 1.59 4.43
C MET A 99 -21.32 0.19 4.05
N TYR A 100 -21.90 -0.44 3.03
CA TYR A 100 -21.49 -1.77 2.61
C TYR A 100 -20.07 -1.82 2.06
N ALA A 101 -19.64 -0.78 1.34
CA ALA A 101 -18.28 -0.64 0.86
C ALA A 101 -17.25 -0.63 2.00
N LYS A 102 -17.49 0.13 3.07
CA LYS A 102 -16.60 0.19 4.24
C LYS A 102 -16.53 -1.14 5.01
N LEU A 103 -17.60 -1.94 4.95
CA LEU A 103 -17.66 -3.29 5.54
C LEU A 103 -17.05 -4.38 4.65
N GLY A 104 -16.55 -4.04 3.46
CA GLY A 104 -16.07 -5.00 2.45
C GLY A 104 -17.16 -5.89 1.84
N ARG A 105 -18.45 -5.58 2.05
CA ARG A 105 -19.58 -6.34 1.52
C ARG A 105 -20.01 -5.80 0.14
N MET A 106 -19.08 -5.81 -0.81
CA MET A 106 -19.32 -5.24 -2.15
C MET A 106 -20.42 -5.94 -2.95
N VAL A 107 -20.70 -7.21 -2.68
CA VAL A 107 -21.83 -7.93 -3.29
C VAL A 107 -23.17 -7.28 -2.91
N ASP A 108 -23.33 -6.88 -1.65
CA ASP A 108 -24.57 -6.25 -1.18
C ASP A 108 -24.65 -4.79 -1.61
N ALA A 109 -23.52 -4.08 -1.64
CA ALA A 109 -23.45 -2.74 -2.23
C ALA A 109 -23.92 -2.76 -3.70
N ARG A 110 -23.44 -3.73 -4.51
CA ARG A 110 -23.87 -3.90 -5.90
C ARG A 110 -25.36 -4.20 -6.00
N LYS A 111 -25.93 -5.05 -5.13
CA LYS A 111 -27.38 -5.32 -5.12
C LYS A 111 -28.21 -4.06 -4.86
N VAL A 112 -27.77 -3.18 -3.97
CA VAL A 112 -28.44 -1.89 -3.73
C VAL A 112 -28.33 -1.02 -4.98
N PHE A 113 -27.14 -0.90 -5.54
CA PHE A 113 -26.85 -0.09 -6.73
C PHE A 113 -27.64 -0.52 -7.98
N GLU A 114 -27.75 -1.82 -8.26
CA GLU A 114 -28.50 -2.33 -9.42
C GLU A 114 -30.02 -2.08 -9.29
N ARG A 115 -30.54 -1.94 -8.06
CA ARG A 115 -31.96 -1.64 -7.81
C ARG A 115 -32.31 -0.15 -7.94
N MET A 116 -31.31 0.74 -8.03
CA MET A 116 -31.55 2.18 -8.18
C MET A 116 -32.09 2.49 -9.58
N ARG A 117 -33.22 3.18 -9.65
CA ARG A 117 -33.83 3.62 -10.93
C ARG A 117 -33.07 4.80 -11.55
N VAL A 118 -32.58 5.69 -10.70
CA VAL A 118 -31.77 6.85 -11.07
C VAL A 118 -30.47 6.76 -10.30
N ARG A 119 -29.35 6.94 -11.01
CA ARG A 119 -28.00 6.93 -10.44
C ARG A 119 -27.38 8.28 -10.70
N THR A 120 -26.72 8.80 -9.69
CA THR A 120 -25.98 10.07 -9.78
C THR A 120 -24.49 9.80 -9.88
N THR A 121 -23.69 10.80 -10.27
CA THR A 121 -22.22 10.72 -10.17
C THR A 121 -21.76 10.21 -8.79
N LEU A 122 -22.41 10.64 -7.70
CA LEU A 122 -22.12 10.16 -6.35
C LEU A 122 -22.33 8.64 -6.19
N SER A 123 -23.42 8.10 -6.73
CA SER A 123 -23.74 6.67 -6.68
C SER A 123 -22.65 5.84 -7.36
N TRP A 124 -22.18 6.28 -8.53
CA TRP A 124 -21.09 5.66 -9.27
C TRP A 124 -19.76 5.78 -8.51
N ASN A 125 -19.43 6.98 -8.01
CA ASN A 125 -18.20 7.25 -7.26
C ASN A 125 -18.08 6.38 -6.00
N MET A 126 -19.19 6.15 -5.29
CA MET A 126 -19.21 5.25 -4.13
C MET A 126 -18.93 3.79 -4.50
N MET A 127 -19.43 3.32 -5.66
CA MET A 127 -19.15 1.98 -6.15
C MET A 127 -17.69 1.81 -6.59
N VAL A 128 -17.17 2.76 -7.38
CA VAL A 128 -15.76 2.75 -7.82
C VAL A 128 -14.83 2.79 -6.61
N SER A 129 -15.02 3.76 -5.71
CA SER A 129 -14.21 3.91 -4.49
C SER A 129 -14.31 2.68 -3.59
N GLY A 130 -15.50 2.08 -3.47
CA GLY A 130 -15.72 0.87 -2.69
C GLY A 130 -14.96 -0.33 -3.22
N TYR A 131 -14.94 -0.54 -4.54
CA TYR A 131 -14.15 -1.61 -5.15
C TYR A 131 -12.64 -1.34 -5.05
N SER A 132 -12.20 -0.10 -5.30
CA SER A 132 -10.81 0.32 -5.13
C SER A 132 -10.31 0.08 -3.70
N PHE A 133 -11.09 0.47 -2.69
CA PHE A 133 -10.76 0.31 -1.26
C PHE A 133 -10.67 -1.16 -0.81
N ASN A 134 -11.46 -2.04 -1.44
CA ASN A 134 -11.45 -3.49 -1.14
C ASN A 134 -10.55 -4.30 -2.08
N CYS A 135 -9.56 -3.64 -2.70
CA CYS A 135 -8.55 -4.26 -3.57
C CYS A 135 -9.08 -4.99 -4.81
N ASP A 136 -10.28 -4.64 -5.31
CA ASP A 136 -10.85 -5.21 -6.54
C ASP A 136 -10.85 -4.17 -7.67
N ALA A 137 -9.64 -3.92 -8.19
CA ALA A 137 -9.44 -2.95 -9.27
C ALA A 137 -10.19 -3.32 -10.56
N VAL A 138 -10.38 -4.61 -10.84
CA VAL A 138 -11.10 -5.06 -12.06
C VAL A 138 -12.57 -4.67 -11.98
N ALA A 139 -13.24 -4.95 -10.86
CA ALA A 139 -14.63 -4.54 -10.68
C ALA A 139 -14.79 -3.01 -10.61
N ALA A 140 -13.80 -2.29 -10.05
CA ALA A 140 -13.79 -0.84 -10.06
C ALA A 140 -13.78 -0.28 -11.50
N LEU A 141 -12.97 -0.85 -12.38
CA LEU A 141 -12.90 -0.46 -13.79
C LEU A 141 -14.14 -0.86 -14.59
N ASP A 142 -14.73 -2.02 -14.30
CA ASP A 142 -16.02 -2.42 -14.88
C ASP A 142 -17.11 -1.39 -14.57
N ILE A 143 -17.25 -1.01 -13.30
CA ILE A 143 -18.20 0.04 -12.88
C ILE A 143 -17.86 1.38 -13.53
N PHE A 144 -16.58 1.76 -13.61
CA PHE A 144 -16.18 3.01 -14.25
C PHE A 144 -16.52 3.03 -15.74
N ARG A 145 -16.28 1.94 -16.47
CA ARG A 145 -16.65 1.82 -17.89
C ARG A 145 -18.16 1.85 -18.09
N ARG A 146 -18.93 1.23 -17.18
CA ARG A 146 -20.39 1.32 -17.18
C ARG A 146 -20.88 2.74 -16.92
N MET A 147 -20.21 3.49 -16.04
CA MET A 147 -20.46 4.92 -15.87
C MET A 147 -20.20 5.67 -17.19
N GLU A 148 -19.10 5.38 -17.89
CA GLU A 148 -18.84 6.00 -19.19
C GLU A 148 -19.93 5.68 -20.23
N THR A 149 -20.45 4.45 -20.29
CA THR A 149 -21.44 4.06 -21.31
C THR A 149 -22.89 4.41 -20.95
N GLU A 150 -23.33 4.15 -19.72
CA GLU A 150 -24.70 4.43 -19.26
C GLU A 150 -24.94 5.96 -19.15
N VAL A 151 -23.93 6.74 -18.74
CA VAL A 151 -24.09 8.17 -18.46
C VAL A 151 -23.97 9.05 -19.72
N PHE A 152 -23.51 8.49 -20.84
CA PHE A 152 -23.62 9.15 -22.15
C PHE A 152 -25.07 9.44 -22.56
N SER A 153 -26.05 8.75 -21.95
CA SER A 153 -27.48 8.98 -22.17
C SER A 153 -28.10 10.08 -21.31
N GLN A 154 -27.41 10.57 -20.26
CA GLN A 154 -27.97 11.48 -19.24
C GLN A 154 -27.16 12.77 -18.99
N MET A 155 -26.20 13.13 -19.86
CA MET A 155 -25.42 14.39 -19.82
C MET A 155 -24.42 14.60 -18.65
N GLU A 156 -24.12 13.62 -17.80
CA GLU A 156 -23.07 13.75 -16.75
C GLU A 156 -21.77 13.01 -17.15
N ARG A 157 -20.61 13.68 -17.19
CA ARG A 157 -19.31 13.03 -17.48
C ARG A 157 -18.65 12.54 -16.18
N PRO A 158 -17.77 11.52 -16.21
CA PRO A 158 -16.94 11.18 -15.06
C PRO A 158 -16.20 12.40 -14.53
N ASP A 159 -16.36 12.67 -13.24
CA ASP A 159 -15.77 13.84 -12.59
C ASP A 159 -14.39 13.50 -12.01
N ILE A 160 -13.73 14.50 -11.42
CA ILE A 160 -12.41 14.32 -10.81
C ILE A 160 -12.41 13.25 -9.72
N VAL A 161 -13.53 13.07 -9.01
CA VAL A 161 -13.67 12.07 -7.95
C VAL A 161 -13.75 10.67 -8.57
N SER A 162 -14.48 10.48 -9.67
CA SER A 162 -14.53 9.22 -10.42
C SER A 162 -13.14 8.81 -10.89
N TRP A 163 -12.42 9.74 -11.55
CA TRP A 163 -11.08 9.50 -12.08
C TRP A 163 -10.06 9.27 -10.96
N SER A 164 -10.10 10.06 -9.88
CA SER A 164 -9.19 9.89 -8.74
C SER A 164 -9.39 8.52 -8.09
N ALA A 165 -10.64 8.09 -7.87
CA ALA A 165 -10.92 6.81 -7.22
C ALA A 165 -10.44 5.61 -8.04
N VAL A 166 -10.62 5.63 -9.36
CA VAL A 166 -10.15 4.53 -10.22
C VAL A 166 -8.63 4.57 -10.38
N ILE A 167 -8.01 5.73 -10.63
CA ILE A 167 -6.55 5.83 -10.81
C ILE A 167 -5.81 5.45 -9.53
N SER A 168 -6.22 6.00 -8.38
CA SER A 168 -5.63 5.66 -7.09
C SER A 168 -5.83 4.19 -6.75
N GLY A 169 -7.03 3.65 -6.98
CA GLY A 169 -7.32 2.23 -6.76
C GLY A 169 -6.45 1.30 -7.59
N PHE A 170 -6.12 1.66 -8.82
CA PHE A 170 -5.21 0.87 -9.64
C PHE A 170 -3.76 0.99 -9.21
N ALA A 171 -3.31 2.20 -8.86
CA ALA A 171 -1.96 2.46 -8.39
C ALA A 171 -1.67 1.69 -7.08
N THR A 172 -2.62 1.59 -6.15
CA THR A 172 -2.43 0.86 -4.88
C THR A 172 -2.54 -0.66 -5.02
N ASN A 173 -3.06 -1.18 -6.12
CA ASN A 173 -3.32 -2.62 -6.34
C ASN A 173 -2.31 -3.28 -7.29
N GLN A 174 -1.08 -2.75 -7.39
CA GLN A 174 0.00 -3.29 -8.25
C GLN A 174 -0.40 -3.37 -9.74
N ARG A 175 -1.21 -2.42 -10.20
CA ARG A 175 -1.64 -2.26 -11.60
C ARG A 175 -1.27 -0.88 -12.11
N GLU A 176 0.00 -0.54 -11.94
CA GLU A 176 0.57 0.78 -12.19
C GLU A 176 0.40 1.19 -13.66
N GLU A 177 0.60 0.27 -14.61
CA GLU A 177 0.47 0.55 -16.04
C GLU A 177 -0.95 1.02 -16.39
N GLU A 178 -1.96 0.35 -15.83
CA GLU A 178 -3.35 0.69 -16.07
C GLU A 178 -3.73 2.01 -15.41
N ALA A 179 -3.17 2.31 -14.23
CA ALA A 179 -3.32 3.63 -13.60
C ALA A 179 -2.78 4.75 -14.50
N LEU A 180 -1.60 4.56 -15.11
CA LEU A 180 -1.00 5.52 -16.04
C LEU A 180 -1.81 5.67 -17.33
N ASN A 181 -2.33 4.57 -17.88
CA ASN A 181 -3.19 4.61 -19.07
C ASN A 181 -4.53 5.32 -18.79
N LEU A 182 -5.11 5.11 -17.60
CA LEU A 182 -6.30 5.84 -17.16
C LEU A 182 -6.03 7.33 -16.99
N PHE A 183 -4.87 7.71 -16.43
CA PHE A 183 -4.47 9.11 -16.33
C PHE A 183 -4.30 9.78 -17.71
N ARG A 184 -3.68 9.10 -18.67
CA ARG A 184 -3.57 9.59 -20.06
C ARG A 184 -4.96 9.79 -20.70
N ARG A 185 -5.87 8.83 -20.50
CA ARG A 185 -7.26 8.94 -20.97
C ARG A 185 -8.00 10.11 -20.33
N MET A 186 -7.86 10.30 -19.02
CA MET A 186 -8.44 11.45 -18.31
C MET A 186 -7.92 12.77 -18.90
N HIS A 187 -6.61 12.88 -19.13
CA HIS A 187 -6.02 14.10 -19.68
C HIS A 187 -6.50 14.41 -21.12
N SER A 188 -6.85 13.37 -21.89
CA SER A 188 -7.47 13.52 -23.22
C SER A 188 -8.97 13.87 -23.17
N ALA A 189 -9.63 13.67 -22.03
CA ALA A 189 -11.01 14.07 -21.81
C ALA A 189 -11.06 15.55 -21.39
N ALA A 190 -11.83 16.37 -22.12
CA ALA A 190 -11.89 17.81 -21.87
C ALA A 190 -12.37 18.15 -20.44
N ASN A 191 -11.75 19.19 -19.83
CA ASN A 191 -12.13 19.86 -18.58
C ASN A 191 -11.90 19.12 -17.23
N VAL A 192 -11.01 18.12 -17.14
CA VAL A 192 -10.64 17.51 -15.85
C VAL A 192 -9.18 17.81 -15.50
N THR A 193 -8.96 18.65 -14.48
CA THR A 193 -7.63 18.91 -13.90
C THR A 193 -7.35 17.94 -12.77
N ALA A 194 -6.18 17.29 -12.79
CA ALA A 194 -5.78 16.38 -11.74
C ALA A 194 -5.65 17.11 -10.40
N ASN A 195 -6.11 16.48 -9.32
CA ASN A 195 -5.84 16.96 -7.96
C ASN A 195 -4.55 16.35 -7.41
N ALA A 196 -4.08 16.84 -6.26
CA ALA A 196 -2.85 16.38 -5.61
C ALA A 196 -2.84 14.87 -5.35
N VAL A 197 -3.93 14.31 -4.82
CA VAL A 197 -4.06 12.87 -4.52
C VAL A 197 -3.86 12.00 -5.76
N MET A 198 -4.46 12.40 -6.88
CA MET A 198 -4.27 11.72 -8.16
C MET A 198 -2.82 11.83 -8.64
N ILE A 199 -2.21 13.01 -8.58
CA ILE A 199 -0.81 13.18 -9.00
C ILE A 199 0.12 12.32 -8.14
N CYS A 200 -0.06 12.25 -6.82
CA CYS A 200 0.70 11.35 -5.96
C CYS A 200 0.54 9.89 -6.38
N SER A 201 -0.68 9.46 -6.72
CA SER A 201 -0.95 8.10 -7.18
C SER A 201 -0.24 7.77 -8.49
N VAL A 202 -0.26 8.72 -9.44
CA VAL A 202 0.40 8.58 -10.75
C VAL A 202 1.93 8.62 -10.61
N LEU A 203 2.48 9.50 -9.76
CA LEU A 203 3.90 9.56 -9.45
C LEU A 203 4.38 8.27 -8.79
N SER A 204 3.60 7.71 -7.86
CA SER A 204 3.88 6.40 -7.24
C SER A 204 3.91 5.30 -8.31
N ALA A 205 2.94 5.28 -9.23
CA ALA A 205 2.94 4.32 -10.34
C ALA A 205 4.17 4.49 -11.24
N CYS A 206 4.61 5.72 -11.53
CA CYS A 206 5.85 5.98 -12.24
C CYS A 206 7.08 5.49 -11.47
N ALA A 207 7.09 5.67 -10.15
CA ALA A 207 8.19 5.28 -9.27
C ALA A 207 8.38 3.76 -9.25
N GLU A 208 7.29 3.01 -9.07
CA GLU A 208 7.31 1.55 -9.12
C GLU A 208 7.72 1.05 -10.51
N LEU A 209 7.20 1.66 -11.59
CA LEU A 209 7.55 1.25 -12.95
C LEU A 209 8.92 1.74 -13.44
N SER A 210 9.66 2.52 -12.64
CA SER A 210 10.89 3.21 -13.08
C SER A 210 10.68 4.08 -14.33
N ALA A 211 9.49 4.64 -14.51
CA ALA A 211 9.05 5.39 -15.69
C ALA A 211 9.49 6.87 -15.65
N LEU A 212 10.81 7.10 -15.66
CA LEU A 212 11.41 8.43 -15.45
C LEU A 212 10.90 9.50 -16.43
N ASN A 213 10.72 9.16 -17.71
CA ASN A 213 10.29 10.12 -18.73
C ASN A 213 8.86 10.60 -18.47
N LEU A 214 7.95 9.68 -18.13
CA LEU A 214 6.60 10.03 -17.76
C LEU A 214 6.57 10.83 -16.45
N GLY A 215 7.38 10.47 -15.47
CA GLY A 215 7.57 11.25 -14.25
C GLY A 215 7.99 12.70 -14.51
N LYS A 216 8.90 12.93 -15.46
CA LYS A 216 9.29 14.28 -15.90
C LYS A 216 8.15 15.02 -16.62
N GLU A 217 7.36 14.34 -17.45
CA GLU A 217 6.16 14.93 -18.08
C GLU A 217 5.16 15.41 -17.02
N ILE A 218 4.94 14.59 -15.98
CA ILE A 218 4.05 14.91 -14.84
C ILE A 218 4.63 16.06 -14.00
N HIS A 219 5.93 16.07 -13.73
CA HIS A 219 6.57 17.19 -13.03
C HIS A 219 6.37 18.51 -13.80
N GLY A 220 6.55 18.50 -15.13
CA GLY A 220 6.24 19.65 -15.97
C GLY A 220 4.77 20.07 -15.91
N TYR A 221 3.84 19.12 -15.80
CA TYR A 221 2.43 19.40 -15.57
C TYR A 221 2.19 20.06 -14.21
N MET A 222 2.79 19.54 -13.12
CA MET A 222 2.66 20.09 -11.77
C MET A 222 3.11 21.55 -11.68
N ILE A 223 4.20 21.91 -12.37
CA ILE A 223 4.69 23.29 -12.41
C ILE A 223 3.64 24.20 -13.08
N ARG A 224 3.03 23.75 -14.20
CA ARG A 224 2.01 24.53 -14.92
C ARG A 224 0.71 24.67 -14.15
N THR A 225 0.38 23.72 -13.28
CA THR A 225 -0.84 23.72 -12.47
C THR A 225 -0.63 24.20 -11.04
N PHE A 226 0.58 24.67 -10.69
CA PHE A 226 0.97 25.12 -9.35
C PHE A 226 0.84 24.06 -8.23
N LEU A 227 0.68 22.77 -8.59
CA LEU A 227 0.65 21.66 -7.64
C LEU A 227 2.02 21.35 -7.04
N SER A 228 3.11 21.86 -7.63
CA SER A 228 4.47 21.70 -7.10
C SER A 228 4.71 22.38 -5.75
N ASN A 229 3.81 23.28 -5.33
CA ASN A 229 3.90 23.94 -4.02
C ASN A 229 3.25 23.11 -2.90
N GLU A 230 2.49 22.08 -3.24
CA GLU A 230 1.89 21.20 -2.24
C GLU A 230 2.92 20.17 -1.74
N LEU A 231 3.19 20.20 -0.43
CA LEU A 231 4.18 19.33 0.22
C LEU A 231 3.95 17.84 -0.08
N LEU A 232 2.68 17.41 -0.07
CA LEU A 232 2.30 16.03 -0.38
C LEU A 232 2.78 15.59 -1.77
N VAL A 233 2.61 16.46 -2.78
CA VAL A 233 2.98 16.16 -4.17
C VAL A 233 4.50 16.22 -4.33
N SER A 234 5.16 17.17 -3.68
CA SER A 234 6.62 17.28 -3.64
C SER A 234 7.28 16.05 -3.03
N ASN A 235 6.73 15.51 -1.94
CA ASN A 235 7.20 14.27 -1.32
C ASN A 235 7.08 13.07 -2.26
N SER A 236 5.95 12.93 -2.98
CA SER A 236 5.78 11.89 -4.01
C SER A 236 6.73 12.08 -5.20
N LEU A 237 7.04 13.33 -5.56
CA LEU A 237 7.97 13.63 -6.64
C LEU A 237 9.41 13.28 -6.29
N VAL A 238 9.83 13.53 -5.04
CA VAL A 238 11.12 13.05 -4.53
C VAL A 238 11.19 11.53 -4.61
N ASP A 239 10.20 10.80 -4.08
CA ASP A 239 10.17 9.32 -4.13
C ASP A 239 10.25 8.80 -5.58
N MET A 240 9.52 9.43 -6.51
CA MET A 240 9.55 9.08 -7.93
C MET A 240 10.94 9.23 -8.54
N TYR A 241 11.59 10.39 -8.37
CA TYR A 241 12.94 10.60 -8.91
C TYR A 241 13.97 9.67 -8.28
N MET A 242 13.88 9.45 -6.96
CA MET A 242 14.80 8.57 -6.25
C MET A 242 14.66 7.13 -6.76
N LYS A 243 13.46 6.56 -6.80
CA LYS A 243 13.22 5.19 -7.30
C LYS A 243 13.52 5.01 -8.79
N CYS A 244 13.37 6.06 -9.59
CA CYS A 244 13.78 6.06 -11.01
C CYS A 244 15.30 6.20 -11.20
N GLY A 245 16.10 6.26 -10.14
CA GLY A 245 17.56 6.34 -10.20
C GLY A 245 18.13 7.72 -10.53
N ASN A 246 17.30 8.74 -10.69
CA ASN A 246 17.77 10.10 -10.94
C ASN A 246 17.93 10.88 -9.63
N LEU A 247 18.94 10.46 -8.85
CA LEU A 247 19.19 10.95 -7.49
C LEU A 247 19.46 12.45 -7.43
N LYS A 248 20.08 13.01 -8.48
CA LYS A 248 20.40 14.44 -8.57
C LYS A 248 19.11 15.27 -8.59
N GLU A 249 18.17 14.93 -9.47
CA GLU A 249 16.89 15.64 -9.56
C GLU A 249 16.04 15.42 -8.31
N GLY A 250 16.02 14.19 -7.77
CA GLY A 250 15.32 13.90 -6.50
C GLY A 250 15.84 14.75 -5.34
N HIS A 251 17.15 14.91 -5.23
CA HIS A 251 17.77 15.78 -4.23
C HIS A 251 17.47 17.27 -4.50
N LEU A 252 17.49 17.73 -5.75
CA LEU A 252 17.16 19.11 -6.09
C LEU A 252 15.70 19.47 -5.77
N VAL A 253 14.75 18.57 -6.05
CA VAL A 253 13.34 18.74 -5.66
C VAL A 253 13.22 18.82 -4.15
N PHE A 254 13.90 17.92 -3.43
CA PHE A 254 13.93 17.96 -1.96
C PHE A 254 14.45 19.31 -1.45
N GLU A 255 15.61 19.78 -1.91
CA GLU A 255 16.19 21.05 -1.44
C GLU A 255 15.23 22.23 -1.66
N ARG A 256 14.56 22.28 -2.82
CA ARG A 256 13.59 23.33 -3.19
C ARG A 256 12.25 23.25 -2.45
N THR A 257 11.93 22.13 -1.82
CA THR A 257 10.66 21.95 -1.11
C THR A 257 10.64 22.81 0.16
N GLU A 258 9.72 23.76 0.27
CA GLU A 258 9.52 24.54 1.49
C GLU A 258 8.65 23.77 2.50
N GLY A 259 8.84 24.03 3.81
CA GLY A 259 8.02 23.38 4.84
C GLY A 259 8.15 21.86 4.92
N LYS A 260 9.34 21.32 4.63
CA LYS A 260 9.67 19.88 4.71
C LYS A 260 9.15 19.27 6.00
N ASP A 261 8.51 18.11 5.92
CA ASP A 261 8.06 17.33 7.07
C ASP A 261 8.89 16.06 7.24
N VAL A 262 8.57 15.26 8.26
CA VAL A 262 9.23 13.96 8.51
C VAL A 262 9.12 13.04 7.27
N ILE A 263 8.03 13.13 6.52
CA ILE A 263 7.84 12.34 5.28
C ILE A 263 8.85 12.78 4.21
N SER A 264 9.07 14.10 4.01
CA SER A 264 10.09 14.60 3.09
C SER A 264 11.48 14.04 3.39
N TRP A 265 11.88 14.05 4.68
CA TRP A 265 13.17 13.53 5.12
C TRP A 265 13.26 12.01 4.95
N ASN A 266 12.21 11.28 5.30
CA ASN A 266 12.16 9.82 5.14
C ASN A 266 12.29 9.42 3.66
N SER A 267 11.63 10.13 2.74
CA SER A 267 11.73 9.89 1.29
C SER A 267 13.15 10.02 0.77
N ILE A 268 13.88 11.10 1.12
CA ILE A 268 15.25 11.31 0.62
C ILE A 268 16.26 10.35 1.27
N ILE A 269 16.12 10.06 2.58
CA ILE A 269 16.97 9.10 3.30
C ILE A 269 16.81 7.69 2.70
N LYS A 270 15.56 7.23 2.55
CA LYS A 270 15.25 5.95 1.91
C LYS A 270 15.79 5.89 0.50
N GLY A 271 15.60 6.96 -0.27
CA GLY A 271 16.09 7.07 -1.64
C GLY A 271 17.60 6.86 -1.74
N PHE A 272 18.41 7.48 -0.90
CA PHE A 272 19.87 7.23 -0.90
C PHE A 272 20.21 5.81 -0.44
N GLY A 273 19.50 5.28 0.56
CA GLY A 273 19.68 3.91 1.06
C GLY A 273 19.43 2.82 0.01
N MET A 274 18.44 3.00 -0.87
CA MET A 274 18.12 2.05 -1.94
C MET A 274 19.28 1.84 -2.93
N TYR A 275 20.15 2.83 -3.10
CA TYR A 275 21.32 2.76 -3.98
C TYR A 275 22.63 2.49 -3.23
N GLY A 276 22.56 2.03 -1.98
CA GLY A 276 23.74 1.73 -1.15
C GLY A 276 24.53 2.97 -0.74
N LEU A 277 24.00 4.18 -0.92
CA LEU A 277 24.67 5.43 -0.56
C LEU A 277 24.45 5.75 0.93
N GLY A 278 24.81 4.80 1.80
CA GLY A 278 24.55 4.86 3.25
C GLY A 278 25.12 6.11 3.93
N ILE A 279 26.31 6.55 3.53
CA ILE A 279 26.91 7.78 4.05
C ILE A 279 26.07 9.02 3.73
N LYS A 280 25.53 9.13 2.52
CA LYS A 280 24.63 10.24 2.17
C LYS A 280 23.31 10.15 2.92
N ALA A 281 22.77 8.94 3.12
CA ALA A 281 21.58 8.74 3.94
C ALA A 281 21.81 9.21 5.39
N LEU A 282 22.96 8.90 5.98
CA LEU A 282 23.36 9.38 7.32
C LEU A 282 23.50 10.91 7.36
N GLN A 283 24.12 11.51 6.36
CA GLN A 283 24.20 12.98 6.25
C GLN A 283 22.82 13.63 6.18
N MET A 284 21.87 13.02 5.45
CA MET A 284 20.49 13.50 5.40
C MET A 284 19.76 13.34 6.74
N PHE A 285 20.01 12.24 7.45
CA PHE A 285 19.50 12.04 8.81
C PHE A 285 20.05 13.10 9.78
N ASP A 286 21.34 13.38 9.77
CA ASP A 286 21.94 14.43 10.62
C ASP A 286 21.37 15.82 10.28
N ARG A 287 21.14 16.10 8.99
CA ARG A 287 20.46 17.32 8.53
C ARG A 287 19.01 17.41 9.02
N MET A 288 18.28 16.29 9.06
CA MET A 288 16.92 16.24 9.62
C MET A 288 16.92 16.66 11.10
N ILE A 289 17.83 16.09 11.90
CA ILE A 289 17.95 16.38 13.34
C ILE A 289 18.36 17.84 13.58
N THR A 290 19.37 18.33 12.86
CA THR A 290 19.84 19.73 12.97
C THR A 290 18.81 20.75 12.49
N SER A 291 17.91 20.34 11.60
CA SER A 291 16.74 21.13 11.19
C SER A 291 15.56 21.06 12.17
N GLY A 292 15.73 20.45 13.35
CA GLY A 292 14.74 20.39 14.41
C GLY A 292 13.63 19.34 14.23
N HIS A 293 13.76 18.42 13.28
CA HIS A 293 12.76 17.39 13.03
C HIS A 293 13.07 16.14 13.86
N GLN A 294 12.07 15.62 14.56
CA GLN A 294 12.22 14.39 15.34
C GLN A 294 12.07 13.16 14.42
N PRO A 295 12.99 12.19 14.50
CA PRO A 295 12.88 10.96 13.74
C PRO A 295 11.73 10.11 14.27
N ASP A 296 11.09 9.35 13.38
CA ASP A 296 10.08 8.35 13.72
C ASP A 296 10.55 6.93 13.41
N GLY A 297 9.71 5.92 13.67
CA GLY A 297 10.05 4.53 13.33
C GLY A 297 10.34 4.35 11.84
N ILE A 298 9.65 5.08 10.96
CA ILE A 298 9.90 4.99 9.51
C ILE A 298 11.29 5.54 9.16
N THR A 299 11.74 6.61 9.82
CA THR A 299 13.11 7.13 9.70
C THR A 299 14.14 6.06 10.06
N PHE A 300 13.93 5.35 11.17
CA PHE A 300 14.87 4.32 11.62
C PHE A 300 14.92 3.11 10.69
N VAL A 301 13.78 2.67 10.14
CA VAL A 301 13.77 1.63 9.09
C VAL A 301 14.59 2.08 7.87
N ALA A 302 14.37 3.32 7.39
CA ALA A 302 15.07 3.84 6.21
C ALA A 302 16.60 3.90 6.42
N ILE A 303 17.06 4.40 7.57
CA ILE A 303 18.50 4.54 7.84
C ILE A 303 19.19 3.23 8.19
N LEU A 304 18.51 2.29 8.87
CA LEU A 304 19.04 0.95 9.15
C LEU A 304 19.17 0.14 7.86
N SER A 305 18.18 0.22 6.96
CA SER A 305 18.26 -0.39 5.63
C SER A 305 19.41 0.21 4.81
N ALA A 306 19.60 1.54 4.87
CA ALA A 306 20.74 2.20 4.22
C ALA A 306 22.09 1.71 4.77
N CYS A 307 22.20 1.52 6.09
CA CYS A 307 23.39 0.94 6.71
C CYS A 307 23.60 -0.51 6.28
N SER A 308 22.53 -1.32 6.20
CA SER A 308 22.59 -2.71 5.72
C SER A 308 23.17 -2.78 4.32
N HIS A 309 22.65 -1.97 3.40
CA HIS A 309 23.07 -1.98 2.01
C HIS A 309 24.50 -1.45 1.81
N ALA A 310 24.96 -0.56 2.70
CA ALA A 310 26.29 0.02 2.66
C ALA A 310 27.32 -0.73 3.54
N GLY A 311 26.91 -1.78 4.27
CA GLY A 311 27.79 -2.52 5.20
C GLY A 311 28.25 -1.70 6.41
N LEU A 312 27.52 -0.65 6.80
CA LEU A 312 27.90 0.26 7.90
C LEU A 312 27.47 -0.29 9.26
N VAL A 313 28.06 -1.42 9.67
CA VAL A 313 27.62 -2.19 10.84
C VAL A 313 27.65 -1.38 12.14
N ASP A 314 28.76 -0.68 12.41
CA ASP A 314 28.90 0.07 13.66
C ASP A 314 27.91 1.22 13.76
N GLN A 315 27.64 1.91 12.65
CA GLN A 315 26.63 2.96 12.59
C GLN A 315 25.22 2.38 12.76
N GLY A 316 24.91 1.25 12.12
CA GLY A 316 23.62 0.59 12.27
C GLY A 316 23.36 0.12 13.71
N ARG A 317 24.37 -0.44 14.39
CA ARG A 317 24.29 -0.80 15.82
C ARG A 317 24.02 0.44 16.69
N LEU A 318 24.78 1.52 16.45
CA LEU A 318 24.61 2.77 17.17
C LEU A 318 23.20 3.35 16.99
N LEU A 319 22.70 3.36 15.75
CA LEU A 319 21.36 3.86 15.42
C LEU A 319 20.26 3.02 16.08
N PHE A 320 20.37 1.68 16.03
CA PHE A 320 19.39 0.80 16.66
C PHE A 320 19.32 1.02 18.17
N ASN A 321 20.46 1.22 18.84
CA ASN A 321 20.49 1.53 20.27
C ASN A 321 19.93 2.94 20.57
N ASN A 322 20.32 3.94 19.77
CA ASN A 322 19.87 5.32 19.94
C ASN A 322 18.36 5.47 19.73
N MET A 323 17.75 4.64 18.89
CA MET A 323 16.31 4.60 18.67
C MET A 323 15.55 4.52 20.01
N VAL A 324 15.98 3.63 20.91
CA VAL A 324 15.39 3.47 22.24
C VAL A 324 15.95 4.50 23.22
N SER A 325 17.28 4.58 23.34
CA SER A 325 17.93 5.33 24.43
C SER A 325 17.82 6.86 24.29
N LYS A 326 17.81 7.37 23.06
CA LYS A 326 17.80 8.81 22.77
C LYS A 326 16.44 9.31 22.31
N TYR A 327 15.72 8.52 21.50
CA TYR A 327 14.46 8.95 20.88
C TYR A 327 13.23 8.30 21.52
N GLY A 328 13.39 7.31 22.40
CA GLY A 328 12.26 6.65 23.08
C GLY A 328 11.34 5.88 22.13
N ILE A 329 11.85 5.46 20.96
CA ILE A 329 11.07 4.74 19.95
C ILE A 329 11.31 3.25 20.15
N GLU A 330 10.24 2.49 20.40
CA GLU A 330 10.35 1.04 20.56
C GLU A 330 10.58 0.33 19.21
N PRO A 331 11.51 -0.64 19.12
CA PRO A 331 11.76 -1.36 17.88
C PRO A 331 10.58 -2.25 17.48
N GLY A 332 9.90 -1.86 16.41
CA GLY A 332 8.94 -2.71 15.70
C GLY A 332 9.61 -3.78 14.81
N MET A 333 8.79 -4.64 14.22
CA MET A 333 9.19 -5.77 13.37
C MET A 333 10.19 -5.41 12.25
N GLU A 334 9.95 -4.31 11.55
CA GLU A 334 10.79 -3.85 10.42
C GLU A 334 12.20 -3.43 10.87
N HIS A 335 12.35 -2.83 12.06
CA HIS A 335 13.67 -2.43 12.58
C HIS A 335 14.55 -3.64 12.88
N TYR A 336 13.95 -4.71 13.43
CA TYR A 336 14.63 -5.98 13.63
C TYR A 336 15.01 -6.61 12.29
N ALA A 337 14.12 -6.59 11.29
CA ALA A 337 14.41 -7.12 9.96
C ALA A 337 15.63 -6.42 9.33
N CYS A 338 15.68 -5.07 9.36
CA CYS A 338 16.83 -4.32 8.86
C CYS A 338 18.12 -4.60 9.64
N THR A 339 18.04 -4.76 10.97
CA THR A 339 19.21 -5.02 11.82
C THR A 339 19.77 -6.42 11.59
N VAL A 340 18.90 -7.43 11.47
CA VAL A 340 19.28 -8.81 11.15
C VAL A 340 19.86 -8.90 9.74
N ASP A 341 19.28 -8.19 8.76
CA ASP A 341 19.80 -8.09 7.40
C ASP A 341 21.20 -7.43 7.39
N LEU A 342 21.40 -6.34 8.12
CA LEU A 342 22.72 -5.68 8.26
C LEU A 342 23.77 -6.63 8.83
N LEU A 343 23.50 -7.21 10.01
CA LEU A 343 24.45 -8.09 10.68
C LEU A 343 24.74 -9.33 9.85
N GLY A 344 23.70 -9.91 9.27
CA GLY A 344 23.78 -11.12 8.48
C GLY A 344 24.55 -10.93 7.18
N ARG A 345 24.31 -9.86 6.41
CA ARG A 345 25.09 -9.53 5.21
C ARG A 345 26.57 -9.32 5.54
N SER A 346 26.86 -8.69 6.67
CA SER A 346 28.22 -8.43 7.12
C SER A 346 28.90 -9.62 7.83
N GLY A 347 28.25 -10.79 7.90
CA GLY A 347 28.85 -12.03 8.40
C GLY A 347 28.73 -12.25 9.92
N PHE A 348 28.09 -11.34 10.65
CA PHE A 348 27.84 -11.45 12.09
C PHE A 348 26.61 -12.34 12.38
N LEU A 349 26.62 -13.58 11.86
CA LEU A 349 25.47 -14.49 11.91
C LEU A 349 25.04 -14.86 13.34
N GLU A 350 25.99 -15.08 14.24
CA GLU A 350 25.69 -15.37 15.65
C GLU A 350 24.97 -14.22 16.32
N GLU A 351 25.47 -12.99 16.14
CA GLU A 351 24.83 -11.77 16.66
C GLU A 351 23.44 -11.58 16.05
N ALA A 352 23.29 -11.78 14.74
CA ALA A 352 21.99 -11.71 14.07
C ALA A 352 20.97 -12.70 14.68
N SER A 353 21.40 -13.92 15.02
CA SER A 353 20.56 -14.91 15.70
C SER A 353 20.23 -14.53 17.13
N GLU A 354 21.18 -13.95 17.86
CA GLU A 354 20.92 -13.40 19.21
C GLU A 354 19.90 -12.25 19.18
N VAL A 355 19.97 -11.38 18.17
CA VAL A 355 18.97 -10.32 17.97
C VAL A 355 17.59 -10.94 17.78
N VAL A 356 17.45 -11.97 16.94
CA VAL A 356 16.16 -12.67 16.73
C VAL A 356 15.62 -13.30 18.02
N LYS A 357 16.47 -13.88 18.86
CA LYS A 357 16.06 -14.48 20.13
C LYS A 357 15.58 -13.46 21.16
N LYS A 358 16.14 -12.25 21.15
CA LYS A 358 15.81 -11.17 22.09
C LYS A 358 14.60 -10.35 21.68
N MET A 359 13.96 -10.69 20.56
CA MET A 359 12.79 -9.98 20.07
C MET A 359 11.61 -10.14 21.05
N PRO A 360 10.86 -9.07 21.36
CA PRO A 360 9.69 -9.14 22.22
C PRO A 360 8.45 -9.71 21.50
N MET A 361 8.54 -9.96 20.19
CA MET A 361 7.48 -10.52 19.35
C MET A 361 8.00 -11.69 18.51
N GLU A 362 7.10 -12.55 18.04
CA GLU A 362 7.45 -13.62 17.11
C GLU A 362 7.97 -13.06 15.78
N PRO A 363 9.08 -13.60 15.23
CA PRO A 363 9.65 -13.11 13.97
C PRO A 363 8.76 -13.46 12.77
N ASN A 364 8.53 -12.47 11.90
CA ASN A 364 7.80 -12.67 10.65
C ASN A 364 8.71 -13.19 9.52
N ASP A 365 8.10 -13.41 8.34
CA ASP A 365 8.80 -13.90 7.15
C ASP A 365 10.02 -13.06 6.75
N CYS A 366 9.94 -11.74 6.91
CA CYS A 366 11.01 -10.82 6.51
C CYS A 366 12.28 -11.03 7.35
N VAL A 367 12.14 -11.10 8.68
CA VAL A 367 13.29 -11.31 9.60
C VAL A 367 13.92 -12.68 9.35
N LEU A 368 13.09 -13.72 9.24
CA LEU A 368 13.56 -15.08 8.97
C LEU A 368 14.24 -15.18 7.61
N GLY A 369 13.68 -14.50 6.60
CA GLY A 369 14.23 -14.45 5.25
C GLY A 369 15.59 -13.77 5.21
N ALA A 370 15.75 -12.65 5.93
CA ALA A 370 17.03 -11.96 6.05
C ALA A 370 18.11 -12.86 6.69
N LEU A 371 17.77 -13.55 7.80
CA LEU A 371 18.71 -14.43 8.48
C LEU A 371 19.12 -15.63 7.60
N LEU A 372 18.17 -16.29 6.95
CA LEU A 372 18.43 -17.42 6.07
C LEU A 372 19.22 -17.00 4.82
N ASN A 373 18.90 -15.84 4.23
CA ASN A 373 19.66 -15.31 3.09
C ASN A 373 21.12 -15.04 3.48
N SER A 374 21.34 -14.56 4.71
CA SER A 374 22.68 -14.33 5.24
C SER A 374 23.47 -15.64 5.40
N CYS A 375 22.81 -16.72 5.85
CA CYS A 375 23.44 -18.05 5.92
C CYS A 375 23.85 -18.57 4.53
N LYS A 376 23.03 -18.30 3.50
CA LYS A 376 23.35 -18.60 2.10
C LYS A 376 24.60 -17.83 1.65
N MET A 377 24.65 -16.52 1.92
CA MET A 377 25.76 -15.65 1.50
C MET A 377 27.10 -16.09 2.09
N HIS A 378 27.11 -16.57 3.33
CA HIS A 378 28.33 -16.99 4.05
C HIS A 378 28.56 -18.51 4.07
N THR A 379 27.84 -19.26 3.22
CA THR A 379 27.95 -20.73 3.05
C THR A 379 27.93 -21.56 4.34
N ASN A 380 27.34 -21.03 5.41
CA ASN A 380 27.33 -21.66 6.73
C ASN A 380 26.13 -22.62 6.88
N THR A 381 26.25 -23.82 6.30
CA THR A 381 25.20 -24.84 6.26
C THR A 381 24.75 -25.32 7.62
N THR A 382 25.68 -25.53 8.55
CA THR A 382 25.39 -26.05 9.89
C THR A 382 24.59 -25.02 10.69
N PHE A 383 24.90 -23.73 10.54
CA PHE A 383 24.12 -22.66 11.13
C PHE A 383 22.74 -22.53 10.49
N ALA A 384 22.64 -22.65 9.15
CA ALA A 384 21.36 -22.65 8.45
C ALA A 384 20.44 -23.80 8.94
N GLU A 385 20.99 -25.02 9.08
CA GLU A 385 20.26 -26.18 9.60
C GLU A 385 19.84 -26.00 11.07
N ASN A 386 20.67 -25.39 11.90
CA ASN A 386 20.32 -25.03 13.29
C ASN A 386 19.22 -23.97 13.38
N VAL A 387 19.24 -22.96 12.50
CA VAL A 387 18.19 -21.95 12.41
C VAL A 387 16.87 -22.59 11.98
N VAL A 388 16.91 -23.45 10.95
CA VAL A 388 15.73 -24.13 10.39
C VAL A 388 15.15 -25.13 11.37
N SER A 389 15.98 -25.96 12.00
CA SER A 389 15.53 -26.94 13.00
C SER A 389 14.89 -26.28 14.21
N ARG A 390 15.42 -25.14 14.68
CA ARG A 390 14.80 -24.32 15.74
C ARG A 390 13.49 -23.65 15.32
N MET A 391 13.29 -23.44 14.02
CA MET A 391 12.13 -22.76 13.46
C MET A 391 11.13 -23.72 12.79
N SER A 392 11.36 -25.04 12.86
CA SER A 392 10.57 -26.10 12.23
C SER A 392 9.07 -26.03 12.56
N SER A 393 8.72 -25.59 13.77
CA SER A 393 7.33 -25.43 14.21
C SER A 393 6.60 -24.25 13.55
N LEU A 394 7.34 -23.24 13.03
CA LEU A 394 6.81 -22.02 12.43
C LEU A 394 6.99 -21.95 10.90
N VAL A 395 7.99 -22.67 10.35
CA VAL A 395 8.46 -22.52 8.96
C VAL A 395 7.91 -23.59 8.00
N SER A 396 7.42 -24.72 8.52
CA SER A 396 7.02 -25.93 7.77
C SER A 396 5.86 -25.72 6.76
N GLU A 397 5.14 -24.59 6.83
CA GLU A 397 3.98 -24.32 5.97
C GLU A 397 4.20 -23.25 4.88
N ARG A 398 5.37 -22.59 4.80
CA ARG A 398 5.53 -21.40 3.95
C ARG A 398 6.24 -21.68 2.60
N PRO A 399 5.72 -21.21 1.44
CA PRO A 399 6.30 -21.47 0.12
C PRO A 399 7.73 -20.96 -0.11
N TRP A 400 8.06 -19.78 0.43
CA TRP A 400 9.35 -19.13 0.19
C TRP A 400 10.49 -19.78 1.00
N SER A 401 10.19 -20.36 2.18
CA SER A 401 11.19 -21.03 3.03
C SER A 401 11.73 -22.30 2.37
N CYS A 402 10.87 -23.13 1.78
CA CYS A 402 11.30 -24.30 1.00
C CYS A 402 12.21 -23.90 -0.17
N THR A 403 11.91 -22.78 -0.86
CA THR A 403 12.71 -22.29 -1.99
C THR A 403 14.11 -21.84 -1.53
N LEU A 404 14.17 -21.09 -0.42
CA LEU A 404 15.44 -20.62 0.14
C LEU A 404 16.28 -21.79 0.69
N MET A 405 15.64 -22.80 1.29
CA MET A 405 16.28 -24.04 1.74
C MET A 405 16.84 -24.87 0.60
N MET A 406 16.08 -25.05 -0.48
CA MET A 406 16.56 -25.71 -1.69
C MET A 406 17.82 -25.03 -2.24
N ASN A 407 17.85 -23.70 -2.22
CA ASN A 407 18.97 -22.89 -2.70
C ASN A 407 20.18 -22.94 -1.77
N ILE A 408 19.99 -22.97 -0.45
CA ILE A 408 21.08 -23.16 0.53
C ILE A 408 21.70 -24.56 0.36
N TYR A 409 20.89 -25.62 0.30
CA TYR A 409 21.39 -26.98 0.11
C TYR A 409 22.10 -27.16 -1.24
N ALA A 410 21.55 -26.60 -2.32
CA ALA A 410 22.17 -26.62 -3.63
C ALA A 410 23.51 -25.85 -3.63
N GLY A 411 23.55 -24.65 -3.03
CA GLY A 411 24.75 -23.82 -2.92
C GLY A 411 25.86 -24.45 -2.07
N SER A 412 25.55 -25.46 -1.27
CA SER A 412 26.51 -26.19 -0.43
C SER A 412 26.75 -27.63 -0.89
N GLY A 413 26.33 -27.98 -2.11
CA GLY A 413 26.56 -29.29 -2.71
C GLY A 413 25.72 -30.44 -2.14
N LYS A 414 24.76 -30.17 -1.25
CA LYS A 414 23.82 -31.16 -0.67
C LYS A 414 22.61 -31.38 -1.59
N TRP A 415 22.86 -31.91 -2.79
CA TRP A 415 21.84 -32.06 -3.84
C TRP A 415 20.68 -32.98 -3.45
N GLU A 416 20.94 -34.02 -2.64
CA GLU A 416 19.91 -34.94 -2.17
C GLU A 416 18.89 -34.25 -1.24
N ASP A 417 19.36 -33.40 -0.33
CA ASP A 417 18.49 -32.69 0.61
C ASP A 417 17.71 -31.57 -0.09
N SER A 418 18.31 -30.92 -1.09
CA SER A 418 17.60 -30.02 -2.01
C SER A 418 16.49 -30.75 -2.79
N ALA A 419 16.74 -31.98 -3.25
CA ALA A 419 15.76 -32.79 -3.96
C ALA A 419 14.61 -33.26 -3.05
N LYS A 420 14.90 -33.66 -1.80
CA LYS A 420 13.89 -34.01 -0.79
C LYS A 420 12.98 -32.83 -0.48
N GLU A 421 13.55 -31.64 -0.31
CA GLU A 421 12.78 -30.41 -0.05
C GLU A 421 11.90 -30.05 -1.26
N ARG A 422 12.41 -30.23 -2.48
CA ARG A 422 11.65 -30.03 -3.73
C ARG A 422 10.48 -31.00 -3.88
N ALA A 423 10.66 -32.26 -3.49
CA ALA A 423 9.60 -33.26 -3.49
C ALA A 423 8.50 -32.92 -2.46
N SER A 424 8.91 -32.50 -1.25
CA SER A 424 8.01 -32.03 -0.18
C SER A 424 7.21 -30.78 -0.59
N ALA A 425 7.85 -29.81 -1.24
CA ALA A 425 7.16 -28.59 -1.69
C ALA A 425 6.11 -28.87 -2.78
N ARG A 426 6.40 -29.82 -3.68
CA ARG A 426 5.47 -30.26 -4.74
C ARG A 426 4.26 -31.00 -4.15
N SER A 427 4.47 -31.88 -3.17
CA SER A 427 3.37 -32.61 -2.53
C SER A 427 2.46 -31.68 -1.71
N LYS A 428 2.98 -30.55 -1.22
CA LYS A 428 2.21 -29.48 -0.53
C LYS A 428 1.55 -28.46 -1.47
N GLY A 429 1.69 -28.59 -2.80
CA GLY A 429 1.04 -27.70 -3.77
C GLY A 429 1.60 -26.26 -3.85
N LEU A 430 2.81 -26.03 -3.34
CA LEU A 430 3.44 -24.71 -3.29
C LEU A 430 3.92 -24.28 -4.69
N LYS A 431 3.49 -23.11 -5.19
CA LYS A 431 3.90 -22.53 -6.48
C LYS A 431 4.77 -21.28 -6.27
N LYS A 432 5.97 -21.22 -6.86
CA LYS A 432 6.83 -20.01 -6.90
C LYS A 432 6.12 -18.94 -7.75
N ALA A 433 5.95 -17.73 -7.22
CA ALA A 433 5.60 -16.59 -8.05
C ALA A 433 6.82 -16.25 -8.93
N ALA A 434 6.66 -16.27 -10.24
CA ALA A 434 7.75 -15.96 -11.15
C ALA A 434 8.22 -14.50 -10.95
N GLY A 435 9.53 -14.30 -10.88
CA GLY A 435 10.14 -12.98 -10.85
C GLY A 435 9.74 -12.18 -12.09
N ARG A 436 9.59 -10.87 -11.98
CA ARG A 436 9.15 -10.01 -13.08
C ARG A 436 10.04 -8.78 -13.17
N SER A 437 10.47 -8.43 -14.36
CA SER A 437 11.11 -7.16 -14.67
C SER A 437 10.39 -6.49 -15.85
N TRP A 438 10.65 -5.22 -16.10
CA TRP A 438 10.03 -4.50 -17.22
C TRP A 438 10.89 -3.34 -17.69
N ILE A 439 10.66 -2.91 -18.93
CA ILE A 439 11.27 -1.71 -19.52
C ILE A 439 10.20 -0.86 -20.20
N GLU A 440 10.40 0.45 -20.26
CA GLU A 440 9.59 1.36 -21.06
C GLU A 440 10.29 1.65 -22.40
N VAL A 441 9.64 1.30 -23.51
CA VAL A 441 10.11 1.63 -24.88
C VAL A 441 8.99 2.37 -25.61
N LYS A 442 9.27 3.59 -26.07
CA LYS A 442 8.30 4.44 -26.82
C LYS A 442 6.93 4.55 -26.12
N LYS A 443 6.92 4.78 -24.81
CA LYS A 443 5.71 4.93 -23.96
C LYS A 443 4.88 3.64 -23.77
N LYS A 444 5.43 2.49 -24.13
CA LYS A 444 4.86 1.16 -23.91
C LYS A 444 5.74 0.37 -22.94
N PHE A 445 5.12 -0.30 -21.96
CA PHE A 445 5.82 -1.17 -21.03
C PHE A 445 5.95 -2.57 -21.61
N HIS A 446 7.15 -3.12 -21.58
CA HIS A 446 7.45 -4.50 -21.95
C HIS A 446 7.82 -5.26 -20.68
N LYS A 447 7.11 -6.35 -20.40
CA LYS A 447 7.25 -7.14 -19.18
C LYS A 447 7.98 -8.44 -19.49
N PHE A 448 8.95 -8.77 -18.65
CA PHE A 448 9.71 -10.02 -18.67
C PHE A 448 9.34 -10.80 -17.42
N VAL A 449 9.04 -12.09 -17.57
CA VAL A 449 8.71 -12.98 -16.47
C VAL A 449 9.77 -14.09 -16.42
N ALA A 450 10.32 -14.35 -15.25
CA ALA A 450 11.31 -15.41 -15.04
C ALA A 450 10.70 -16.76 -15.42
N GLY A 451 11.31 -17.45 -16.38
CA GLY A 451 10.84 -18.72 -16.94
C GLY A 451 9.95 -18.59 -18.18
N ASP A 452 9.59 -17.39 -18.63
CA ASP A 452 8.98 -17.22 -19.96
C ASP A 452 10.07 -17.34 -21.04
N CYS A 453 9.86 -18.27 -21.98
CA CYS A 453 10.60 -18.25 -23.24
C CYS A 453 10.15 -17.02 -24.01
N LEU A 454 11.03 -16.03 -24.17
CA LEU A 454 10.77 -14.84 -24.99
C LEU A 454 10.42 -15.26 -26.43
N GLU A 455 9.12 -15.34 -26.74
CA GLU A 455 8.60 -15.50 -28.10
C GLU A 455 8.66 -14.19 -28.91
N GLU A 456 9.31 -13.13 -28.39
CA GLU A 456 9.51 -11.89 -29.13
C GLU A 456 10.65 -12.04 -30.16
N LYS A 457 10.39 -11.54 -31.39
CA LYS A 457 11.25 -11.55 -32.58
C LYS A 457 12.70 -11.03 -32.42
N ASN A 458 13.09 -10.52 -31.26
CA ASN A 458 14.39 -9.88 -31.01
C ASN A 458 15.21 -10.51 -29.86
N SER A 459 14.82 -11.69 -29.34
CA SER A 459 15.48 -12.34 -28.19
C SER A 459 16.99 -12.51 -28.39
N GLY A 460 17.44 -12.93 -29.59
CA GLY A 460 18.87 -13.10 -29.90
C GLY A 460 19.70 -11.82 -29.83
N GLU A 461 19.13 -10.67 -30.20
CA GLU A 461 19.83 -9.39 -30.14
C GLU A 461 19.93 -8.87 -28.70
N ILE A 462 18.89 -9.07 -27.90
CA ILE A 462 18.89 -8.76 -26.46
C ILE A 462 19.97 -9.56 -25.74
N PHE A 463 20.03 -10.88 -25.96
CA PHE A 463 21.06 -11.72 -25.34
C PHE A 463 22.48 -11.37 -25.81
N ARG A 464 22.65 -10.97 -27.08
CA ARG A 464 23.94 -10.47 -27.58
C ARG A 464 24.39 -9.20 -26.88
N VAL A 465 23.49 -8.23 -26.70
CA VAL A 465 23.79 -6.97 -25.99
C VAL A 465 24.06 -7.24 -24.50
N LEU A 466 23.27 -8.09 -23.85
CA LEU A 466 23.50 -8.50 -22.46
C LEU A 466 24.86 -9.19 -22.30
N GLY A 467 25.25 -10.07 -23.22
CA GLY A 467 26.58 -10.68 -23.22
C GLY A 467 27.70 -9.64 -23.36
N GLY A 468 27.53 -8.64 -24.24
CA GLY A 468 28.47 -7.53 -24.37
C GLY A 468 28.60 -6.67 -23.10
N LEU A 469 27.47 -6.34 -22.45
CA LEU A 469 27.46 -5.61 -21.19
C LEU A 469 28.07 -6.44 -20.05
N THR A 470 27.81 -7.74 -20.01
CA THR A 470 28.39 -8.65 -19.02
C THR A 470 29.91 -8.69 -19.14
N ASN A 471 30.44 -8.81 -20.36
CA ASN A 471 31.87 -8.77 -20.61
C ASN A 471 32.49 -7.42 -20.23
N GLN A 472 31.82 -6.30 -20.55
CA GLN A 472 32.28 -4.97 -20.14
C GLN A 472 32.25 -4.75 -18.62
N MET A 473 31.30 -5.38 -17.92
CA MET A 473 31.22 -5.34 -16.46
C MET A 473 32.29 -6.20 -15.79
N GLU A 474 32.67 -7.34 -16.40
CA GLU A 474 33.79 -8.18 -15.93
C GLU A 474 35.14 -7.45 -16.05
N ASP A 475 35.30 -6.52 -17.02
CA ASP A 475 36.51 -5.71 -17.19
C ASP A 475 36.64 -4.52 -16.20
N ILE A 476 35.59 -4.16 -15.45
CA ILE A 476 35.55 -2.89 -14.67
C ILE A 476 35.88 -3.04 -13.18
N SER A 477 35.92 -4.23 -12.57
CA SER A 477 36.62 -4.56 -11.30
C SER A 477 36.06 -5.85 -10.68
N ASP A 478 36.94 -6.61 -10.03
CA ASP A 478 36.65 -7.89 -9.36
C ASP A 478 35.60 -7.79 -8.21
N ASP A 479 35.30 -6.59 -7.69
CA ASP A 479 34.40 -6.41 -6.54
C ASP A 479 32.91 -6.29 -6.90
N TYR A 480 32.57 -5.89 -8.14
CA TYR A 480 31.16 -5.72 -8.58
C TYR A 480 30.53 -6.99 -9.17
N VAL A 481 31.35 -7.95 -9.61
CA VAL A 481 30.92 -9.15 -10.36
C VAL A 481 30.15 -10.15 -9.49
N ILE A 482 30.43 -10.20 -8.19
CA ILE A 482 29.73 -11.10 -7.25
C ILE A 482 28.27 -10.64 -7.03
N PHE A 483 28.01 -9.34 -7.02
CA PHE A 483 26.69 -8.78 -6.74
C PHE A 483 25.71 -8.97 -7.90
N LEU A 484 26.18 -8.90 -9.15
CA LEU A 484 25.35 -9.11 -10.35
C LEU A 484 25.15 -10.59 -10.70
N LYS A 485 26.13 -11.47 -10.46
CA LYS A 485 25.96 -12.94 -10.63
C LYS A 485 24.86 -13.50 -9.74
N LEU A 486 24.61 -12.89 -8.58
CA LEU A 486 23.50 -13.25 -7.68
C LEU A 486 22.12 -12.79 -8.16
N MET A 487 22.03 -11.75 -9.00
CA MET A 487 20.76 -11.26 -9.55
C MET A 487 20.37 -11.90 -10.89
N MET A 488 21.31 -12.50 -11.63
CA MET A 488 21.08 -13.05 -12.97
C MET A 488 20.89 -14.58 -13.03
N LEU A 489 20.92 -15.28 -11.88
CA LEU A 489 20.75 -16.74 -11.81
C LEU A 489 19.39 -17.19 -11.25
N ASP A 490 18.33 -16.38 -11.41
CA ASP A 490 16.94 -16.77 -11.10
C ASP A 490 16.14 -17.21 -12.34
#